data_AF-A0AA43HML1-F1
#
_entry.id   AF-A0AA43HML1-F1
#
_cell.length_a   1.000
_cell.length_b   1.000
_cell.length_c   1.000
_cell.angle_alpha   90.00
_cell.angle_beta   90.00
_cell.angle_gamma   90.00
#
_symmetry.space_group_name_H-M   'P 1'
#
loop_
_entity.id
_entity.type
_entity.pdbx_description
1 polymer ?
#
loop_
_entity_poly.entity_id
_entity_poly.type
_entity_poly.pdbx_seq_one_letter_code
_entity_poly.pdbx_strand_id
1 'polypeptide(L)'
;MRVESRDDVVTRLHRIFLSAGIGSAKQVEAVRALGRAGGPEAARLIGQIYQDAFSGSVIQMACIAALGEAARTCPPVLPGME
;
A
#
# COMPACT_ATOMS: atom_id res chain seq x y z
N MET A 1 12.47 23.48 -6.38
CA MET A 1 11.68 22.24 -6.51
C MET A 1 11.80 21.51 -5.17
N ARG A 2 10.71 21.37 -4.39
CA ARG A 2 10.77 20.56 -3.16
C ARG A 2 10.87 19.09 -3.57
N VAL A 3 11.84 18.37 -3.02
CA VAL A 3 11.92 16.91 -3.16
C VAL A 3 10.76 16.33 -2.34
N GLU A 4 9.87 15.59 -2.98
CA GLU A 4 8.80 14.87 -2.27
C GLU A 4 9.42 13.76 -1.43
N SER A 5 8.98 13.63 -0.18
CA SER A 5 9.34 12.47 0.63
C SER A 5 8.61 11.23 0.12
N ARG A 6 9.10 10.02 0.45
CA ARG A 6 8.37 8.78 0.15
C ARG A 6 6.95 8.81 0.71
N ASP A 7 6.78 9.35 1.91
CA ASP A 7 5.50 9.36 2.60
C ASP A 7 4.50 10.35 1.95
N ASP A 8 5.00 11.43 1.33
CA ASP A 8 4.19 12.32 0.49
C ASP A 8 3.64 11.57 -0.75
N VAL A 9 4.50 10.76 -1.39
CA VAL A 9 4.11 9.94 -2.55
C VAL A 9 3.10 8.87 -2.13
N VAL A 10 3.35 8.17 -1.02
CA VAL A 10 2.43 7.16 -0.45
C VAL A 10 1.07 7.79 -0.12
N THR A 11 1.07 8.97 0.49
CA THR A 11 -0.16 9.73 0.79
C THR A 11 -0.93 10.06 -0.50
N ARG A 12 -0.22 10.47 -1.57
CA ARG A 12 -0.85 10.74 -2.87
C ARG A 12 -1.45 9.49 -3.49
N LEU A 13 -0.74 8.35 -3.44
CA LEU A 13 -1.26 7.06 -3.95
C LEU A 13 -2.53 6.64 -3.20
N HIS A 14 -2.57 6.83 -1.88
CA HIS A 14 -3.76 6.55 -1.09
C HIS A 14 -4.94 7.48 -1.44
N ARG A 15 -4.69 8.77 -1.68
CA ARG A 15 -5.74 9.68 -2.19
C ARG A 15 -6.27 9.25 -3.55
N ILE A 16 -5.41 8.74 -4.44
CA ILE A 16 -5.82 8.19 -5.73
C ILE A 16 -6.74 6.99 -5.53
N PHE A 17 -6.40 6.08 -4.60
CA PHE A 17 -7.26 4.95 -4.21
C PHE A 17 -8.65 5.42 -3.74
N LEU A 18 -8.70 6.38 -2.81
CA LEU A 18 -9.96 6.90 -2.25
C LEU A 18 -10.82 7.63 -3.28
N SER A 19 -10.19 8.25 -4.29
CA SER A 19 -10.89 8.94 -5.38
C SER A 19 -11.38 8.02 -6.50
N ALA A 20 -11.00 6.74 -6.47
CA ALA A 20 -11.32 5.79 -7.53
C ALA A 20 -12.71 5.15 -7.30
N GLY A 21 -13.38 4.78 -8.39
CA GLY A 21 -14.60 3.98 -8.28
C GLY A 21 -14.32 2.63 -7.63
N ILE A 22 -15.25 2.16 -6.79
CA ILE A 22 -15.12 0.90 -6.07
C ILE A 22 -14.92 -0.26 -7.06
N GLY A 23 -13.88 -1.07 -6.83
CA GLY A 23 -13.52 -2.21 -7.67
C GLY A 23 -12.88 -1.84 -9.01
N SER A 24 -12.63 -0.56 -9.28
CA SER A 24 -12.04 -0.13 -10.55
C SER A 24 -10.57 -0.55 -10.69
N ALA A 25 -10.11 -0.67 -11.94
CA ALA A 25 -8.70 -0.91 -12.25
C ALA A 25 -7.78 0.17 -11.64
N LYS A 26 -8.25 1.42 -11.56
CA LYS A 26 -7.53 2.53 -10.91
C LYS A 26 -7.32 2.26 -9.41
N GLN A 27 -8.34 1.75 -8.73
CA GLN A 27 -8.26 1.42 -7.32
C GLN A 27 -7.28 0.25 -7.07
N VAL A 28 -7.34 -0.79 -7.92
CA VAL A 28 -6.40 -1.92 -7.89
C VAL A 28 -4.95 -1.47 -8.12
N GLU A 29 -4.71 -0.62 -9.12
CA GLU A 29 -3.35 -0.19 -9.44
C GLU A 29 -2.77 0.75 -8.38
N ALA A 30 -3.60 1.55 -7.72
CA ALA A 30 -3.18 2.35 -6.57
C ALA A 30 -2.66 1.46 -5.42
N VAL A 31 -3.33 0.34 -5.13
CA VAL A 31 -2.86 -0.63 -4.12
C VAL A 31 -1.52 -1.25 -4.51
N ARG A 32 -1.36 -1.66 -5.77
CA ARG A 32 -0.08 -2.20 -6.27
C ARG A 32 1.05 -1.18 -6.19
N ALA A 33 0.76 0.07 -6.51
CA ALA A 33 1.73 1.15 -6.41
C ALA A 33 2.15 1.40 -4.95
N LEU A 34 1.22 1.33 -3.98
CA LEU A 34 1.55 1.37 -2.55
C LEU A 34 2.51 0.23 -2.18
N GLY A 35 2.24 -1.00 -2.65
CA GLY A 35 3.13 -2.14 -2.40
C GLY A 35 4.56 -1.93 -2.90
N ARG A 36 4.71 -1.39 -4.12
CA ARG A 36 6.01 -1.06 -4.70
C ARG A 36 6.72 0.10 -4.00
N ALA A 37 5.96 1.09 -3.52
CA ALA A 37 6.51 2.20 -2.75
C ALA A 37 7.10 1.71 -1.42
N GLY A 38 6.43 0.73 -0.81
CA GLY A 38 6.91 0.05 0.37
C GLY A 38 7.08 0.96 1.59
N GLY A 39 7.77 0.44 2.61
CA GLY A 39 7.92 1.12 3.89
C GLY A 39 6.71 1.01 4.83
N PRO A 40 6.87 1.45 6.09
CA PRO A 40 5.91 1.22 7.16
C PRO A 40 4.55 1.87 6.88
N GLU A 41 4.53 3.08 6.34
CA GLU A 41 3.29 3.80 6.07
C GLU A 41 2.49 3.16 4.93
N ALA A 42 3.16 2.72 3.86
CA ALA A 42 2.49 1.99 2.79
C ALA A 42 1.93 0.66 3.29
N ALA A 43 2.70 -0.11 4.08
CA ALA A 43 2.24 -1.36 4.67
C ALA A 43 1.01 -1.16 5.58
N ARG A 44 1.03 -0.11 6.41
CA ARG A 44 -0.09 0.29 7.28
C ARG A 44 -1.35 0.57 6.45
N LEU A 45 -1.24 1.38 5.40
CA LEU A 45 -2.36 1.74 4.53
C LEU A 45 -2.91 0.54 3.75
N ILE A 46 -2.04 -0.32 3.20
CA ILE A 46 -2.46 -1.55 2.51
C ILE A 46 -3.24 -2.46 3.47
N GLY A 47 -2.81 -2.56 4.73
CA GLY A 47 -3.51 -3.30 5.79
C GLY A 47 -4.90 -2.75 6.08
N GLN A 48 -5.06 -1.42 6.17
CA GLN A 48 -6.37 -0.79 6.35
C GLN A 48 -7.31 -1.10 5.17
N ILE A 49 -6.82 -0.91 3.95
CA ILE A 49 -7.58 -1.21 2.73
C ILE A 49 -8.01 -2.68 2.69
N TYR A 50 -7.15 -3.60 3.12
CA TYR A 50 -7.48 -5.03 3.16
C TYR A 50 -8.64 -5.34 4.10
N GLN A 51 -8.68 -4.72 5.29
CA GLN A 51 -9.74 -4.92 6.29
C GLN A 51 -11.07 -4.32 5.83
N ASP A 52 -11.02 -3.21 5.11
CA ASP A 52 -12.22 -2.54 4.58
C ASP A 52 -12.74 -3.19 3.29
N ALA A 53 -11.94 -4.03 2.63
CA ALA A 53 -12.32 -4.68 1.38
C ALA A 53 -13.23 -5.89 1.60
N PHE A 54 -14.21 -6.08 0.70
CA PHE A 54 -15.04 -7.28 0.69
C PHE A 54 -14.20 -8.55 0.48
N SER A 55 -14.50 -9.61 1.23
CA SER A 55 -13.81 -10.89 1.17
C SER A 55 -13.83 -11.50 -0.23
N GLY A 56 -12.66 -11.89 -0.73
CA GLY A 56 -12.49 -12.44 -2.08
C GLY A 56 -12.53 -11.39 -3.20
N SER A 57 -12.63 -10.09 -2.88
CA SER A 57 -12.59 -9.05 -3.91
C SER A 57 -11.20 -8.92 -4.55
N VAL A 58 -11.17 -8.37 -5.78
CA VAL A 58 -9.92 -8.07 -6.49
C VAL A 58 -9.04 -7.11 -5.70
N ILE A 59 -9.63 -6.18 -4.94
CA ILE A 59 -8.90 -5.26 -4.05
C ILE A 59 -8.23 -6.02 -2.91
N GLN A 60 -8.95 -6.95 -2.26
CA GLN A 60 -8.37 -7.77 -1.19
C GLN A 60 -7.18 -8.59 -1.70
N MET A 61 -7.29 -9.20 -2.88
CA MET A 61 -6.18 -9.93 -3.51
C MET A 61 -5.02 -9.00 -3.90
N ALA A 62 -5.32 -7.79 -4.38
CA ALA A 62 -4.29 -6.79 -4.67
C ALA A 62 -3.54 -6.35 -3.41
N CYS A 63 -4.21 -6.23 -2.26
CA CYS A 63 -3.56 -5.94 -0.99
C CYS A 63 -2.61 -7.04 -0.56
N ILE A 64 -3.00 -8.32 -0.70
CA ILE A 64 -2.12 -9.46 -0.39
C ILE A 64 -0.84 -9.38 -1.22
N ALA A 65 -0.96 -9.18 -2.54
CA ALA A 65 0.18 -9.03 -3.42
C ALA A 65 1.05 -7.82 -3.01
N ALA A 66 0.42 -6.66 -2.75
CA ALA A 66 1.11 -5.44 -2.37
C ALA A 66 1.86 -5.55 -1.04
N LEU A 67 1.34 -6.29 -0.05
CA LEU A 67 2.09 -6.58 1.19
C LEU A 67 3.34 -7.41 0.92
N GLY A 68 3.25 -8.41 0.03
CA GLY A 68 4.41 -9.20 -0.40
C GLY A 68 5.47 -8.36 -1.13
N GLU A 69 5.04 -7.36 -1.91
CA GLU A 69 5.94 -6.37 -2.52
C GLU A 69 6.60 -5.48 -1.46
N ALA A 70 5.81 -4.91 -0.55
CA ALA A 70 6.29 -4.00 0.49
C ALA A 70 7.28 -4.70 1.43
N ALA A 71 7.08 -5.98 1.74
CA ALA A 71 7.98 -6.77 2.57
C ALA A 71 9.41 -6.84 2.01
N ARG A 72 9.59 -6.82 0.68
CA ARG A 72 10.93 -6.82 0.05
C ARG A 72 11.71 -5.53 0.29
N THR A 73 11.00 -4.45 0.63
CA THR A 73 11.60 -3.15 0.97
C THR A 73 11.76 -2.94 2.47
N CYS A 74 11.23 -3.86 3.29
CA CYS A 74 11.31 -3.78 4.73
C CYS A 74 12.65 -4.38 5.19
N PRO A 75 13.48 -3.65 5.96
CA PRO A 75 14.66 -4.25 6.56
C PRO A 75 14.20 -5.37 7.52
N PRO A 76 14.92 -6.49 7.59
CA PRO A 76 14.63 -7.49 8.61
C PRO A 76 14.77 -6.84 9.99
N VAL A 77 13.78 -7.06 10.87
CA VAL A 77 13.95 -6.75 12.29
C VAL A 77 15.04 -7.68 12.81
N LEU A 78 16.23 -7.14 13.05
CA LEU A 78 17.28 -7.87 13.73
C LEU A 78 16.90 -7.96 15.21
N PRO A 79 16.81 -9.17 15.80
CA PRO A 79 16.51 -9.29 17.22
C PRO A 79 17.61 -8.62 18.04
N GLY A 80 17.23 -7.68 18.93
CA GLY A 80 18.16 -7.02 19.87
C GLY A 80 18.31 -5.49 19.77
N MET A 81 17.42 -4.79 19.07
CA MET A 81 17.33 -3.32 19.13
C MET A 81 16.00 -2.88 19.76
N GLU A 82 15.85 -3.16 21.06
CA GLU A 82 14.90 -2.47 21.93
C GLU A 82 15.63 -1.41 22.76
#